data_AF-A0A535EZ54-F1
#
_entry.id   AF-A0A535EZ54-F1
#
_cell.length_a   1.000
_cell.length_b   1.000
_cell.length_c   1.000
_cell.angle_alpha   90.00
_cell.angle_beta   90.00
_cell.angle_gamma   90.00
#
_symmetry.space_group_name_H-M   'P 1'
#
loop_
_entity.id
_entity.type
_entity.pdbx_description
1 polymer ?
#
loop_
_entity_poly.entity_id
_entity_poly.type
_entity_poly.pdbx_seq_one_letter_code
_entity_poly.pdbx_strand_id
1 'polypeptide(L)'
;MDTLVFDKAVAALRAYSLIRRDSLKKMLSVHRLVQAVLKDAMDEQTKELWAMRVVLVMSVVFPAVEFTDWSLCERYLPQVLACAGLIEQENQIGDDGRDLRTHAARYLYDCTRYCEALPLLQQVHSINERKLGTTHPKTANSLNNLAILYREQGMYEEAETLLKRAWAIDERAYGPDHPRVVAHLRMLIRSKL
;
A
#
# COMPACT_ATOMS: atom_id res chain seq x y z
N MET A 1 26.48 -3.54 7.00
CA MET A 1 26.72 -4.40 8.19
C MET A 1 27.54 -5.59 7.75
N ASP A 2 28.55 -5.97 8.52
CA ASP A 2 29.29 -7.21 8.29
C ASP A 2 28.38 -8.42 8.55
N THR A 3 28.20 -9.25 7.52
CA THR A 3 27.35 -10.45 7.55
C THR A 3 27.74 -11.38 8.71
N LEU A 4 29.03 -11.42 9.05
CA LEU A 4 29.55 -12.27 10.13
C LEU A 4 29.11 -11.78 11.52
N VAL A 5 29.08 -10.46 11.72
CA VAL A 5 28.66 -9.84 12.98
C VAL A 5 27.16 -10.06 13.19
N PHE A 6 26.37 -9.87 12.13
CA PHE A 6 24.92 -10.12 12.19
C PHE A 6 24.60 -11.60 12.45
N ASP A 7 25.28 -12.52 11.76
CA ASP A 7 25.06 -13.96 11.94
C ASP A 7 25.43 -14.44 13.35
N LYS A 8 26.48 -13.87 13.96
CA LYS A 8 26.81 -14.10 15.38
C LYS A 8 25.72 -13.55 16.30
N ALA A 9 25.22 -12.35 16.03
CA ALA A 9 24.19 -11.71 16.86
C ALA A 9 22.88 -12.50 16.93
N VAL A 10 22.49 -13.17 15.84
CA VAL A 10 21.25 -13.97 15.80
C VAL A 10 21.45 -15.46 16.08
N ALA A 11 22.68 -15.92 16.34
CA ALA A 11 23.00 -17.35 16.50
C ALA A 11 22.23 -18.01 17.65
N ALA A 12 22.16 -17.35 18.81
CA ALA A 12 21.41 -17.85 19.96
C ALA A 12 19.91 -17.99 19.65
N LEU A 13 19.32 -16.99 19.00
CA LEU A 13 17.91 -17.01 18.61
C LEU A 13 17.60 -18.15 17.61
N ARG A 14 18.55 -18.48 16.74
CA ARG A 14 18.44 -19.63 15.83
C ARG A 14 18.58 -20.96 16.57
N ALA A 15 19.50 -21.06 17.52
CA ALA A 15 19.72 -22.29 18.29
C ALA A 15 18.46 -22.72 19.07
N TYR A 16 17.72 -21.73 19.60
CA TYR A 16 16.45 -21.97 20.28
C TYR A 16 15.22 -21.96 19.36
N SER A 17 15.41 -21.98 18.03
CA SER A 17 14.31 -21.94 17.04
C SER A 17 13.37 -20.74 17.16
N LEU A 18 13.82 -19.65 17.79
CA LEU A 18 13.08 -18.41 17.93
C LEU A 18 13.02 -17.63 16.62
N ILE A 19 14.05 -17.78 15.78
CA ILE A 19 14.12 -17.23 14.43
C ILE A 19 14.55 -18.31 13.44
N ARG A 20 13.88 -18.36 12.29
CA ARG A 20 14.26 -19.20 11.15
C ARG A 20 14.78 -18.33 10.01
N ARG A 21 15.83 -18.77 9.34
CA ARG A 21 16.40 -18.13 8.15
C ARG A 21 15.96 -18.89 6.91
N ASP A 22 15.32 -18.17 5.98
CA ASP A 22 15.07 -18.63 4.62
C ASP A 22 16.16 -18.04 3.71
N SER A 23 17.14 -18.86 3.37
CA SER A 23 18.28 -18.44 2.53
C SER A 23 17.87 -18.16 1.09
N LEU A 24 16.84 -18.84 0.57
CA LEU A 24 16.35 -18.66 -0.79
C LEU A 24 15.65 -17.32 -0.95
N LYS A 25 14.79 -16.99 0.00
CA LYS A 25 14.07 -15.71 0.00
C LYS A 25 14.87 -14.56 0.60
N LYS A 26 16.06 -14.83 1.16
CA LYS A 26 16.86 -13.88 1.94
C LYS A 26 16.04 -13.23 3.06
N MET A 27 15.21 -14.02 3.74
CA MET A 27 14.29 -13.56 4.78
C MET A 27 14.56 -14.23 6.13
N LEU A 28 14.18 -13.54 7.20
CA LEU A 28 14.10 -14.09 8.55
C LEU A 28 12.64 -14.14 8.98
N SER A 29 12.23 -15.25 9.58
CA SER A 29 10.91 -15.37 10.20
C SER A 29 11.08 -15.54 11.71
N VAL A 30 10.45 -14.67 12.49
CA VAL A 30 10.40 -14.78 13.95
C VAL A 30 9.24 -15.72 14.32
N HIS A 31 9.45 -16.60 15.29
CA HIS A 31 8.42 -17.50 15.78
C HIS A 31 7.21 -16.73 16.35
N ARG A 32 5.98 -17.20 16.09
CA ARG A 32 4.74 -16.48 16.47
C ARG A 32 4.65 -16.21 17.97
N LEU A 33 5.06 -17.16 18.82
CA LEU A 33 5.09 -16.97 20.27
C LEU A 33 6.04 -15.85 20.69
N VAL A 34 7.19 -15.74 20.03
CA VAL A 34 8.17 -14.67 20.31
C VAL A 34 7.58 -13.32 19.90
N GLN A 35 6.94 -13.25 18.74
CA GLN A 35 6.23 -12.04 18.32
C GLN A 35 5.12 -11.64 19.31
N ALA A 36 4.36 -12.61 19.82
CA ALA A 36 3.29 -12.37 20.78
C ALA A 36 3.84 -11.85 22.12
N VAL A 37 4.85 -12.51 22.69
CA VAL A 37 5.50 -12.08 23.94
C VAL A 37 6.13 -10.69 23.80
N LEU A 38 6.80 -10.42 22.67
CA LEU A 38 7.37 -9.10 22.41
C LEU A 38 6.29 -8.02 22.32
N LYS A 39 5.16 -8.30 21.65
CA LYS A 39 4.04 -7.35 21.56
C LYS A 39 3.36 -7.14 22.91
N ASP A 40 3.22 -8.18 23.71
CA ASP A 40 2.61 -8.12 25.05
C ASP A 40 3.48 -7.30 26.03
N ALA A 41 4.81 -7.42 25.90
CA ALA A 41 5.75 -6.68 26.73
C ALA A 41 5.90 -5.19 26.34
N MET A 42 5.37 -4.75 25.19
CA MET A 42 5.44 -3.36 24.73
C MET A 42 4.20 -2.58 25.18
N ASP A 43 4.42 -1.36 25.66
CA ASP A 43 3.36 -0.37 25.81
C ASP A 43 2.86 0.13 24.43
N GLU A 44 1.71 0.80 24.41
CA GLU A 44 1.11 1.30 23.17
C GLU A 44 1.99 2.31 22.45
N GLN A 45 2.65 3.23 23.16
CA GLN A 45 3.51 4.23 22.54
C GLN A 45 4.72 3.58 21.83
N THR A 46 5.27 2.53 22.43
CA THR A 46 6.34 1.72 21.83
C THR A 46 5.84 0.97 20.58
N LYS A 47 4.62 0.41 20.62
CA LYS A 47 4.02 -0.26 19.46
C LYS A 47 3.82 0.72 18.30
N GLU A 48 3.26 1.90 18.56
CA GLU A 48 3.05 2.96 17.56
C GLU A 48 4.38 3.38 16.92
N LEU A 49 5.42 3.64 17.73
CA LEU A 49 6.75 4.02 17.24
C LEU A 49 7.35 2.95 16.31
N TRP A 50 7.23 1.67 16.67
CA TRP A 50 7.71 0.59 15.82
C TRP A 50 6.87 0.44 14.56
N ALA A 51 5.54 0.59 14.62
CA ALA A 51 4.68 0.58 13.45
C ALA A 51 5.10 1.68 12.46
N MET A 52 5.27 2.92 12.91
CA MET A 52 5.73 4.03 12.07
C MET A 52 7.09 3.74 11.43
N ARG A 53 8.06 3.22 12.20
CA ARG A 53 9.38 2.88 11.67
C ARG A 53 9.33 1.79 10.60
N VAL A 54 8.52 0.76 10.82
CA VAL A 54 8.39 -0.33 9.85
C VAL A 54 7.74 0.18 8.57
N VAL A 55 6.71 1.02 8.67
CA VAL A 55 6.07 1.65 7.50
C VAL A 55 7.08 2.50 6.72
N LEU A 56 7.86 3.34 7.41
CA LEU A 56 8.88 4.17 6.79
C LEU A 56 9.96 3.34 6.09
N VAL A 57 10.45 2.27 6.73
CA VAL A 57 11.44 1.39 6.11
C VAL A 57 10.84 0.70 4.88
N MET A 58 9.58 0.25 4.96
CA MET A 58 8.90 -0.37 3.82
C MET A 58 8.63 0.62 2.68
N SER A 59 8.30 1.90 2.96
CA SER A 59 8.10 2.91 1.92
C SER A 59 9.39 3.22 1.15
N VAL A 60 10.55 3.05 1.78
CA VAL A 60 11.86 3.24 1.15
C VAL A 60 12.32 1.98 0.41
N VAL A 61 12.08 0.79 0.98
CA VAL A 61 12.61 -0.47 0.44
C VAL A 61 11.70 -1.11 -0.60
N PHE A 62 10.38 -0.86 -0.54
CA PHE A 62 9.45 -1.36 -1.55
C PHE A 62 9.67 -0.58 -2.85
N PRO A 63 10.18 -1.24 -3.91
CA PRO A 63 10.64 -0.53 -5.10
C PRO A 63 9.46 0.04 -5.90
N ALA A 64 9.78 0.98 -6.79
CA ALA A 64 8.84 1.37 -7.83
C ALA A 64 8.44 0.15 -8.67
N VAL A 65 7.21 0.13 -9.17
CA VAL A 65 6.68 -1.00 -9.92
C VAL A 65 7.25 -0.97 -11.35
N GLU A 66 8.49 -1.42 -11.49
CA GLU A 66 9.18 -1.68 -12.75
C GLU A 66 9.37 -3.18 -12.92
N PHE A 67 9.31 -3.69 -14.15
CA PHE A 67 9.35 -5.14 -14.42
C PHE A 67 10.59 -5.84 -13.84
N THR A 68 11.72 -5.15 -13.79
CA THR A 68 12.98 -5.64 -13.21
C THR A 68 12.89 -5.91 -11.71
N ASP A 69 11.99 -5.23 -11.00
CA ASP A 69 11.88 -5.27 -9.54
C ASP A 69 10.73 -6.14 -9.03
N TRP A 70 9.97 -6.78 -9.93
CA TRP A 70 8.82 -7.61 -9.54
C TRP A 70 9.17 -8.71 -8.54
N SER A 71 10.35 -9.33 -8.68
CA SER A 71 10.81 -10.34 -7.71
C SER A 71 11.04 -9.79 -6.30
N LEU A 72 11.41 -8.51 -6.19
CA LEU A 72 11.55 -7.80 -4.92
C LEU A 72 10.18 -7.37 -4.38
N CYS A 73 9.29 -6.86 -5.24
CA CYS A 73 7.91 -6.56 -4.86
C CYS A 73 7.21 -7.81 -4.28
N GLU A 74 7.28 -8.95 -4.97
CA GLU A 74 6.68 -10.21 -4.50
C GLU A 74 7.29 -10.66 -3.16
N ARG A 75 8.61 -10.47 -2.99
CA ARG A 75 9.30 -10.82 -1.75
C ARG A 75 8.84 -9.99 -0.56
N TYR A 76 8.60 -8.69 -0.76
CA TYR A 76 8.22 -7.75 0.31
C TYR A 76 6.72 -7.55 0.47
N LEU A 77 5.91 -8.03 -0.48
CA LEU A 77 4.46 -7.87 -0.46
C LEU A 77 3.81 -8.30 0.86
N PRO A 78 4.13 -9.47 1.47
CA PRO A 78 3.52 -9.86 2.73
C PRO A 78 3.77 -8.85 3.87
N GLN A 79 4.96 -8.25 3.91
CA GLN A 79 5.34 -7.25 4.90
C GLN A 79 4.60 -5.93 4.66
N VAL A 80 4.45 -5.53 3.39
CA VAL A 80 3.71 -4.32 3.03
C VAL A 80 2.21 -4.47 3.34
N LEU A 81 1.61 -5.63 3.07
CA LEU A 81 0.23 -5.91 3.45
C LEU A 81 0.05 -5.95 4.97
N ALA A 82 1.01 -6.51 5.71
CA ALA A 82 1.01 -6.46 7.17
C ALA A 82 1.10 -5.01 7.69
N CYS A 83 1.92 -4.17 7.05
CA CYS A 83 1.95 -2.73 7.34
C CYS A 83 0.59 -2.09 7.06
N ALA A 84 -0.04 -2.39 5.92
CA ALA A 84 -1.36 -1.85 5.57
C ALA A 84 -2.42 -2.09 6.64
N GLY A 85 -2.40 -3.28 7.29
CA GLY A 85 -3.29 -3.61 8.41
C GLY A 85 -2.91 -2.94 9.74
N LEU A 86 -1.62 -2.69 10.01
CA LEU A 86 -1.20 -1.87 11.16
C LEU A 86 -1.65 -0.41 11.01
N ILE A 87 -1.73 0.08 9.77
CA ILE A 87 -2.14 1.44 9.44
C ILE A 87 -3.67 1.65 9.48
N GLU A 88 -4.46 0.67 9.92
CA GLU A 88 -5.91 0.85 10.13
C GLU A 88 -6.25 1.54 11.45
N GLN A 89 -5.39 1.44 12.47
CA GLN A 89 -5.67 1.95 13.81
C GLN A 89 -5.13 3.36 14.07
N GLU A 90 -4.16 3.82 13.28
CA GLU A 90 -3.51 5.10 13.54
C GLU A 90 -3.84 6.14 12.48
N ASN A 91 -4.69 7.10 12.86
CA ASN A 91 -4.91 8.35 12.11
C ASN A 91 -3.61 9.15 11.85
N GLN A 92 -2.48 8.74 12.44
CA GLN A 92 -1.20 9.43 12.44
C GLN A 92 -0.20 8.95 11.39
N ILE A 93 -0.45 7.84 10.70
CA ILE A 93 0.51 7.42 9.68
C ILE A 93 0.40 8.39 8.49
N GLY A 94 1.53 9.07 8.25
CA GLY A 94 1.69 10.16 7.30
C GLY A 94 1.48 9.72 5.86
N ASP A 95 1.88 10.59 4.93
CA ASP A 95 1.76 10.34 3.48
C ASP A 95 2.45 9.02 3.08
N ASP A 96 3.53 8.63 3.75
CA ASP A 96 4.30 7.41 3.50
C ASP A 96 3.46 6.12 3.53
N GLY A 97 2.57 5.96 4.51
CA GLY A 97 1.74 4.76 4.62
C GLY A 97 0.62 4.69 3.57
N ARG A 98 0.18 5.85 3.06
CA ARG A 98 -0.76 5.92 1.94
C ARG A 98 -0.06 5.61 0.63
N ASP A 99 1.13 6.17 0.44
CA ASP A 99 1.93 5.98 -0.77
C ASP A 99 2.38 4.53 -0.89
N LEU A 100 2.83 3.92 0.21
CA LEU A 100 3.18 2.51 0.27
C LEU A 100 1.99 1.60 -0.14
N ARG A 101 0.78 1.86 0.37
CA ARG A 101 -0.43 1.11 -0.06
C ARG A 101 -0.74 1.31 -1.54
N THR A 102 -0.59 2.54 -2.03
CA THR A 102 -0.83 2.85 -3.44
C THR A 102 0.17 2.12 -4.35
N HIS A 103 1.44 2.05 -3.96
CA HIS A 103 2.47 1.29 -4.68
C HIS A 103 2.20 -0.21 -4.65
N ALA A 104 1.83 -0.76 -3.50
CA ALA A 104 1.46 -2.17 -3.39
C ALA A 104 0.24 -2.52 -4.26
N ALA A 105 -0.79 -1.66 -4.25
CA ALA A 105 -1.96 -1.84 -5.09
C ALA A 105 -1.61 -1.77 -6.59
N ARG A 106 -0.68 -0.90 -6.99
CA ARG A 106 -0.19 -0.82 -8.37
C ARG A 106 0.54 -2.10 -8.78
N TYR A 107 1.40 -2.63 -7.92
CA TYR A 107 2.07 -3.91 -8.18
C TYR A 107 1.07 -5.05 -8.36
N LEU A 108 0.08 -5.13 -7.46
CA LEU A 108 -0.99 -6.13 -7.53
C LEU A 108 -1.83 -5.98 -8.81
N TYR A 109 -2.11 -4.75 -9.24
CA TYR A 109 -2.77 -4.45 -10.50
C TYR A 109 -1.98 -4.99 -11.70
N ASP A 110 -0.68 -4.69 -11.78
CA ASP A 110 0.18 -5.16 -12.88
C ASP A 110 0.32 -6.68 -12.91
N CYS A 111 0.17 -7.34 -11.75
CA CYS A 111 0.10 -8.79 -11.61
C CYS A 111 -1.31 -9.38 -11.79
N THR A 112 -2.31 -8.59 -12.23
CA THR A 112 -3.72 -9.00 -12.41
C THR A 112 -4.44 -9.47 -11.12
N ARG A 113 -3.89 -9.16 -9.95
CA ARG A 113 -4.43 -9.51 -8.62
C ARG A 113 -5.37 -8.43 -8.10
N TYR A 114 -6.41 -8.12 -8.88
CA TYR A 114 -7.30 -6.98 -8.63
C TYR A 114 -8.06 -7.07 -7.30
N CYS A 115 -8.47 -8.28 -6.90
CA CYS A 115 -9.16 -8.53 -5.64
C CYS A 115 -8.30 -8.15 -4.41
N GLU A 116 -6.97 -8.29 -4.51
CA GLU A 116 -6.05 -7.92 -3.43
C GLU A 116 -5.72 -6.41 -3.47
N ALA A 117 -5.70 -5.80 -4.65
CA ALA A 117 -5.45 -4.37 -4.82
C ALA A 117 -6.63 -3.48 -4.33
N LEU A 118 -7.86 -3.96 -4.53
CA LEU A 118 -9.09 -3.22 -4.24
C LEU A 118 -9.19 -2.73 -2.78
N PRO A 119 -9.05 -3.58 -1.75
CA PRO A 119 -9.16 -3.13 -0.36
C PRO A 119 -8.10 -2.07 0.00
N LEU A 120 -6.89 -2.17 -0.57
CA LEU A 120 -5.83 -1.18 -0.33
C LEU A 120 -6.22 0.21 -0.84
N LEU A 121 -6.76 0.28 -2.06
CA LEU A 121 -7.18 1.57 -2.64
C LEU A 121 -8.46 2.12 -1.99
N GLN A 122 -9.36 1.26 -1.51
CA GLN A 122 -10.54 1.68 -0.74
C GLN A 122 -10.12 2.37 0.56
N GLN A 123 -9.13 1.82 1.25
CA GLN A 123 -8.57 2.46 2.44
C GLN A 123 -7.88 3.78 2.13
N VAL A 124 -7.05 3.84 1.08
CA VAL A 124 -6.41 5.10 0.65
C VAL A 124 -7.45 6.17 0.35
N HIS A 125 -8.54 5.80 -0.33
CA HIS A 125 -9.66 6.71 -0.59
C HIS A 125 -10.31 7.24 0.69
N SER A 126 -10.69 6.34 1.61
CA SER A 126 -11.28 6.72 2.90
C SER A 126 -10.37 7.64 3.72
N ILE A 127 -9.06 7.42 3.70
CA ILE A 127 -8.10 8.29 4.39
C ILE A 127 -8.01 9.67 3.70
N ASN A 128 -7.94 9.71 2.37
CA ASN A 128 -7.91 10.97 1.63
C ASN A 128 -9.17 11.80 1.87
N GLU A 129 -10.34 11.17 1.83
CA GLU A 129 -11.61 11.84 2.05
C GLU A 129 -11.71 12.41 3.47
N ARG A 130 -11.29 11.64 4.50
CA ARG A 130 -11.28 12.12 5.90
C ARG A 130 -10.26 13.24 6.16
N LYS A 131 -9.03 13.12 5.62
CA LYS A 131 -7.93 14.07 5.91
C LYS A 131 -8.00 15.34 5.06
N LEU A 132 -8.40 15.23 3.79
CA LEU A 132 -8.29 16.30 2.80
C LEU A 132 -9.66 16.82 2.35
N GLY A 133 -10.73 16.06 2.62
CA GLY A 133 -12.09 16.38 2.20
C GLY A 133 -12.49 15.77 0.86
N THR A 134 -13.76 15.93 0.54
CA THR A 134 -14.42 15.30 -0.62
C THR A 134 -14.09 15.97 -1.96
N THR A 135 -13.54 17.19 -1.93
CA THR A 135 -13.26 18.03 -3.11
C THR A 135 -11.77 18.22 -3.39
N HIS A 136 -10.91 17.50 -2.68
CA HIS A 136 -9.47 17.64 -2.85
C HIS A 136 -8.94 16.81 -4.04
N PRO A 137 -8.00 17.30 -4.86
CA PRO A 137 -7.45 16.55 -5.99
C PRO A 137 -6.84 15.19 -5.65
N LYS A 138 -6.20 15.03 -4.48
CA LYS A 138 -5.76 13.69 -3.99
C LYS A 138 -6.94 12.72 -3.77
N THR A 139 -8.12 13.23 -3.40
CA THR A 139 -9.35 12.41 -3.30
C THR A 139 -9.83 11.99 -4.69
N ALA A 140 -9.79 12.90 -5.68
CA ALA A 140 -10.07 12.57 -7.09
C ALA A 140 -9.12 11.48 -7.63
N ASN A 141 -7.82 11.58 -7.36
CA ASN A 141 -6.85 10.55 -7.76
C ASN A 141 -7.19 9.16 -7.19
N SER A 142 -7.57 9.08 -5.91
CA SER A 142 -7.96 7.80 -5.30
C SER A 142 -9.24 7.21 -5.90
N LEU A 143 -10.21 8.05 -6.27
CA LEU A 143 -11.42 7.63 -6.99
C LEU A 143 -11.07 7.08 -8.38
N ASN A 144 -10.17 7.75 -9.11
CA ASN A 144 -9.71 7.29 -10.42
C ASN A 144 -9.03 5.91 -10.34
N ASN A 145 -8.15 5.70 -9.34
CA ASN A 145 -7.49 4.41 -9.15
C ASN A 145 -8.49 3.27 -8.84
N LEU A 146 -9.51 3.54 -8.02
CA LEU A 146 -10.59 2.59 -7.77
C LEU A 146 -11.40 2.29 -9.04
N ALA A 147 -11.72 3.31 -9.83
CA ALA A 147 -12.47 3.14 -11.05
C ALA A 147 -11.74 2.26 -12.07
N ILE A 148 -10.41 2.40 -12.17
CA ILE A 148 -9.57 1.52 -13.00
C ILE A 148 -9.73 0.05 -12.54
N LEU A 149 -9.65 -0.23 -11.24
CA LEU A 149 -9.84 -1.59 -10.72
C LEU A 149 -11.24 -2.14 -10.96
N TYR A 150 -12.27 -1.31 -10.83
CA TYR A 150 -13.64 -1.74 -11.13
C TYR A 150 -13.81 -2.09 -12.61
N ARG A 151 -13.21 -1.30 -13.50
CA ARG A 151 -13.24 -1.56 -14.95
C ARG A 151 -12.57 -2.88 -15.32
N GLU A 152 -11.39 -3.18 -14.76
CA GLU A 152 -10.71 -4.46 -15.03
C GLU A 152 -11.48 -5.68 -14.48
N GLN A 153 -12.39 -5.46 -13.54
CA GLN A 153 -13.30 -6.48 -13.01
C GLN A 153 -14.67 -6.51 -13.72
N GLY A 154 -14.86 -5.70 -14.77
CA GLY A 154 -16.12 -5.63 -15.53
C GLY A 154 -17.24 -4.81 -14.87
N MET A 155 -16.96 -4.13 -13.76
CA MET A 155 -17.89 -3.27 -13.03
C MET A 155 -17.88 -1.85 -13.63
N TYR A 156 -18.38 -1.72 -14.86
CA TYR A 156 -18.28 -0.48 -15.64
C TYR A 156 -19.15 0.66 -15.07
N GLU A 157 -20.32 0.36 -14.51
CA GLU A 157 -21.23 1.37 -13.97
C GLU A 157 -20.68 2.02 -12.70
N GLU A 158 -20.09 1.20 -11.82
CA GLU A 158 -19.40 1.65 -10.62
C GLU A 158 -18.17 2.48 -11.00
N ALA A 159 -17.38 2.04 -11.98
CA ALA A 159 -16.24 2.78 -12.50
C ALA A 159 -16.65 4.15 -13.07
N GLU A 160 -17.72 4.19 -13.88
CA GLU A 160 -18.22 5.44 -14.47
C GLU A 160 -18.65 6.43 -13.38
N THR A 161 -19.32 5.95 -12.33
CA THR A 161 -19.76 6.78 -11.21
C THR A 161 -18.57 7.43 -10.49
N LEU A 162 -17.51 6.65 -10.22
CA LEU A 162 -16.31 7.15 -9.57
C LEU A 162 -15.53 8.13 -10.46
N LEU A 163 -15.42 7.84 -11.77
CA LEU A 163 -14.75 8.72 -12.72
C LEU A 163 -15.48 10.07 -12.89
N LYS A 164 -16.82 10.09 -12.91
CA LYS A 164 -17.60 11.34 -12.94
C LYS A 164 -17.32 12.19 -11.71
N ARG A 165 -17.26 11.57 -10.53
CA ARG A 165 -16.94 12.26 -9.28
C ARG A 165 -15.51 12.81 -9.31
N ALA A 166 -14.52 12.01 -9.74
CA ALA A 166 -13.13 12.44 -9.86
C ALA A 166 -12.97 13.60 -10.87
N TRP A 167 -13.65 13.51 -12.01
CA TRP A 167 -13.66 14.54 -13.05
C TRP A 167 -14.21 15.87 -12.52
N ALA A 168 -15.38 15.87 -11.86
CA ALA A 168 -15.99 17.09 -11.33
C ALA A 168 -15.10 17.78 -10.28
N ILE A 169 -14.35 17.00 -9.48
CA ILE A 169 -13.39 17.53 -8.51
C ILE A 169 -12.22 18.21 -9.24
N ASP A 170 -11.57 17.51 -10.17
CA ASP A 170 -10.40 18.02 -10.87
C ASP A 170 -10.75 19.18 -11.82
N GLU A 171 -11.93 19.17 -12.45
CA GLU A 171 -12.41 20.28 -13.29
C GLU A 171 -12.58 21.55 -12.46
N ARG A 172 -13.17 21.45 -11.27
CA ARG A 172 -13.30 22.59 -10.35
C ARG A 172 -11.94 23.07 -9.83
N ALA A 173 -11.00 22.17 -9.62
CA ALA A 173 -9.69 22.49 -9.06
C ALA A 173 -8.71 23.09 -10.08
N TYR A 174 -8.75 22.63 -11.33
CA TYR A 174 -7.72 22.91 -12.34
C TYR A 174 -8.26 23.51 -13.64
N GLY A 175 -9.57 23.50 -13.85
CA GLY A 175 -10.20 23.91 -15.10
C GLY A 175 -10.28 22.80 -16.16
N PRO A 176 -11.11 22.98 -17.19
CA PRO A 176 -11.49 21.93 -18.14
C PRO A 176 -10.34 21.42 -19.03
N ASP A 177 -9.36 22.29 -19.34
CA ASP A 177 -8.24 21.95 -20.24
C ASP A 177 -7.08 21.24 -19.54
N HIS A 178 -7.14 21.06 -18.22
CA HIS A 178 -6.07 20.45 -17.48
C HIS A 178 -5.90 18.96 -17.88
N PRO A 179 -4.67 18.45 -18.08
CA PRO A 179 -4.44 17.08 -18.58
C PRO A 179 -5.15 15.98 -17.78
N ARG A 180 -5.32 16.17 -16.45
CA ARG A 180 -6.06 15.22 -15.60
C ARG A 180 -7.56 15.17 -15.94
N VAL A 181 -8.18 16.32 -16.19
CA VAL A 181 -9.60 16.43 -16.54
C VAL A 181 -9.85 15.76 -17.88
N VAL A 182 -8.97 16.02 -18.85
CA VAL A 182 -8.98 15.36 -20.16
C VAL A 182 -8.80 13.84 -20.04
N ALA A 183 -7.94 13.37 -19.13
CA ALA A 183 -7.73 11.94 -18.90
C ALA A 183 -9.00 11.24 -18.38
N HIS A 184 -9.69 11.84 -17.41
CA HIS A 184 -10.97 11.30 -16.92
C HIS A 184 -12.02 11.22 -18.03
N LEU A 185 -12.14 12.26 -18.87
CA LEU A 185 -13.06 12.25 -20.02
C LEU A 185 -12.74 11.12 -21.00
N ARG A 186 -11.46 10.92 -21.32
CA ARG A 186 -11.04 9.79 -22.18
C ARG A 186 -11.43 8.44 -21.59
N MET A 187 -11.31 8.28 -20.27
CA MET A 187 -11.70 7.03 -19.59
C MET A 187 -13.22 6.83 -19.57
N LEU A 188 -14.00 7.90 -19.35
CA LEU A 188 -15.47 7.88 -19.39
C LEU A 188 -16.02 7.57 -20.79
N ILE A 189 -15.37 8.05 -21.84
CA ILE A 189 -15.78 7.73 -23.22
C ILE A 189 -15.52 6.23 -23.51
N ARG A 190 -14.40 5.70 -23.03
CA ARG A 190 -14.03 4.29 -23.22
C ARG A 190 -14.88 3.31 -22.41
N SER A 191 -15.51 3.73 -21.31
CA SER A 191 -16.38 2.85 -20.51
C SER A 191 -17.76 2.62 -21.14
N LYS A 192 -18.08 3.29 -22.26
CA LYS A 192 -19.38 3.22 -22.96
C LYS A 192 -19.32 2.47 -24.30
N LEU A 193 -18.17 1.92 -24.67
CA LEU A 193 -17.91 1.16 -25.90
C LEU A 193 -17.61 -0.28 -25.53
#